data_AF-A0A3A0BQE2-F1
#
_entry.id   AF-A0A3A0BQE2-F1
#
_cell.length_a   1.000
_cell.length_b   1.000
_cell.length_c   1.000
_cell.angle_alpha   90.00
_cell.angle_beta   90.00
_cell.angle_gamma   90.00
#
_symmetry.space_group_name_H-M   'P 1'
#
loop_
_entity.id
_entity.type
_entity.pdbx_description
1 polymer ?
#
loop_
_entity_poly.entity_id
_entity_poly.type
_entity_poly.pdbx_seq_one_letter_code
_entity_poly.pdbx_strand_id
1 'polypeptide(L)'
;MTNTYDAIIIGAGHNGLVAAAYLAKQGKKVLVLERRSIIGGTVVTESFGENFTVDSVQTGGTLCPDIIKNLKLNLPMVKQRPAFVSLVGHVSDVTYGGHLVLDSDPLKAAESIKHFSEKDASRWGEFVRFMDKAASILDTAYATIMPRLPKNMNLREGYGLLELGLELRLAGRKDMLNFIRALPMTAQELVEEYFESEIVRGAIASVAIHGSTLGSMSAGTGYTLIHNWLNRGGLAHVNVGKASEITSALENTVKSFGGEIRTDAEVAKIKIENQIAKGVVLSNGEEILAEKILSSADPKHILLKLVGAQDLPPEFVWHTQSIKMRGSVAKVHLQTNGQHGIPAGTLCVAPSVKYLEKAYDAAKYGEISEKPYLEITT
;
A
#
# COMPACT_ATOMS: atom_id res chain seq x y z
N MET A 1 40.05 -15.81 -2.95
CA MET A 1 39.56 -14.42 -3.09
C MET A 1 38.21 -14.35 -2.38
N THR A 2 38.12 -13.68 -1.24
CA THR A 2 36.86 -13.60 -0.48
C THR A 2 35.87 -12.75 -1.27
N ASN A 3 34.88 -13.43 -1.86
CA ASN A 3 33.89 -12.89 -2.77
C ASN A 3 32.89 -12.00 -1.99
N THR A 4 33.33 -10.81 -1.60
CA THR A 4 32.53 -9.87 -0.80
C THR A 4 31.53 -9.15 -1.70
N TYR A 5 30.28 -8.99 -1.24
CA TYR A 5 29.26 -8.20 -1.94
C TYR A 5 29.32 -6.74 -1.49
N ASP A 6 28.99 -5.80 -2.38
CA ASP A 6 28.81 -4.40 -1.98
C ASP A 6 27.58 -4.25 -1.08
N ALA A 7 26.51 -4.99 -1.40
CA ALA A 7 25.28 -4.98 -0.63
C ALA A 7 24.58 -6.35 -0.62
N ILE A 8 24.09 -6.72 0.55
CA ILE A 8 23.11 -7.81 0.72
C ILE A 8 21.75 -7.21 1.03
N ILE A 9 20.70 -7.68 0.34
CA ILE A 9 19.30 -7.38 0.63
C ILE A 9 18.66 -8.61 1.27
N ILE A 10 18.14 -8.46 2.48
CA ILE A 10 17.38 -9.50 3.17
C ILE A 10 15.90 -9.35 2.83
N GLY A 11 15.34 -10.36 2.16
CA GLY A 11 13.97 -10.43 1.66
C GLY A 11 13.85 -10.01 0.20
N ALA A 12 13.27 -10.87 -0.64
CA ALA A 12 12.98 -10.59 -2.05
C ALA A 12 11.54 -10.12 -2.28
N GLY A 13 11.01 -9.29 -1.37
CA GLY A 13 9.78 -8.54 -1.63
C GLY A 13 10.01 -7.49 -2.72
N HIS A 14 8.93 -6.96 -3.31
CA HIS A 14 9.00 -5.92 -4.34
C HIS A 14 9.92 -4.74 -3.95
N ASN A 15 9.86 -4.25 -2.71
CA ASN A 15 10.76 -3.18 -2.22
C ASN A 15 12.24 -3.59 -2.20
N GLY A 16 12.53 -4.82 -1.79
CA GLY A 16 13.89 -5.37 -1.79
C GLY A 16 14.44 -5.53 -3.21
N LEU A 17 13.61 -6.02 -4.14
CA LEU A 17 13.96 -6.18 -5.54
C LEU A 17 14.19 -4.83 -6.24
N VAL A 18 13.37 -3.81 -5.93
CA VAL A 18 13.58 -2.44 -6.42
C VAL A 18 14.92 -1.88 -5.92
N ALA A 19 15.20 -2.00 -4.62
CA ALA A 19 16.47 -1.54 -4.05
C ALA A 19 17.67 -2.26 -4.70
N ALA A 20 17.57 -3.59 -4.87
CA ALA A 20 18.58 -4.39 -5.53
C ALA A 20 18.80 -3.95 -6.99
N ALA A 21 17.73 -3.69 -7.74
CA ALA A 21 17.80 -3.24 -9.13
C ALA A 21 18.50 -1.89 -9.25
N TYR A 22 18.19 -0.93 -8.38
CA TYR A 22 18.86 0.37 -8.39
C TYR A 22 20.34 0.28 -8.01
N LEU A 23 20.70 -0.54 -7.02
CA LEU A 23 22.10 -0.74 -6.63
C LEU A 23 22.89 -1.44 -7.74
N ALA A 24 22.33 -2.52 -8.33
CA ALA A 24 22.95 -3.24 -9.42
C ALA A 24 23.10 -2.36 -10.68
N LYS A 25 22.10 -1.52 -10.99
CA LYS A 25 22.16 -0.52 -12.08
C LYS A 25 23.33 0.46 -11.91
N GLN A 26 23.75 0.73 -10.68
CA GLN A 26 24.92 1.55 -10.36
C GLN A 26 26.23 0.76 -10.33
N GLY A 27 26.24 -0.47 -10.85
CA GLY A 27 27.41 -1.35 -10.94
C GLY A 27 27.81 -2.00 -9.62
N LYS A 28 26.93 -2.01 -8.60
CA LYS A 28 27.20 -2.67 -7.32
C LYS A 28 27.01 -4.17 -7.43
N LYS A 29 27.88 -4.94 -6.78
CA LYS A 29 27.74 -6.38 -6.61
C LYS A 29 26.71 -6.66 -5.51
N VAL A 30 25.51 -7.05 -5.94
CA VAL A 30 24.34 -7.17 -5.07
C VAL A 30 23.88 -8.62 -4.96
N LEU A 31 23.56 -9.05 -3.74
CA LEU A 31 22.91 -10.34 -3.46
C LEU A 31 21.59 -10.13 -2.70
N VAL A 32 20.49 -10.65 -3.25
CA VAL A 32 19.19 -10.73 -2.57
C VAL A 32 19.00 -12.13 -2.01
N LEU A 33 18.60 -12.22 -0.74
CA LEU A 33 18.35 -13.47 -0.04
C LEU A 33 16.88 -13.57 0.35
N GLU A 34 16.20 -14.61 -0.12
CA GLU A 34 14.80 -14.90 0.18
C GLU A 34 14.68 -16.25 0.87
N ARG A 35 13.93 -16.30 1.97
CA ARG A 35 13.75 -17.54 2.75
C ARG A 35 12.82 -18.54 2.07
N ARG A 36 11.86 -18.06 1.28
CA ARG A 36 10.93 -18.90 0.52
C ARG A 36 11.55 -19.35 -0.80
N SER A 37 10.95 -20.35 -1.42
CA SER A 37 11.24 -20.78 -2.79
C SER A 37 10.70 -19.82 -3.86
N ILE A 38 9.89 -18.83 -3.47
CA ILE A 38 9.28 -17.84 -4.36
C ILE A 38 9.58 -16.43 -3.88
N ILE A 39 9.76 -15.51 -4.83
CA ILE A 39 10.02 -14.09 -4.60
C ILE A 39 8.75 -13.24 -4.80
N GLY A 40 8.80 -11.95 -4.44
CA GLY A 40 7.70 -10.98 -4.63
C GLY A 40 7.08 -10.48 -3.33
N GLY A 41 7.21 -11.23 -2.23
CA GLY A 41 6.65 -10.85 -0.93
C GLY A 41 5.13 -10.73 -0.98
N THR A 42 4.59 -9.53 -0.76
CA THR A 42 3.13 -9.28 -0.87
C THR A 42 2.63 -9.14 -2.30
N VAL A 43 3.53 -9.08 -3.28
CA VAL A 43 3.23 -8.97 -4.71
C VAL A 43 3.61 -10.31 -5.34
N VAL A 44 2.91 -11.36 -4.94
CA VAL A 44 3.16 -12.74 -5.37
C VAL A 44 1.89 -13.37 -5.90
N THR A 45 2.06 -14.18 -6.95
CA THR A 45 1.00 -15.02 -7.52
C THR A 45 1.32 -16.46 -7.19
N GLU A 46 0.38 -17.16 -6.56
CA GLU A 46 0.53 -18.55 -6.14
C GLU A 46 -0.50 -19.43 -6.84
N SER A 47 -0.12 -20.69 -7.11
CA SER A 47 -0.99 -21.69 -7.71
C SER A 47 -1.48 -22.66 -6.63
N PHE A 48 -2.78 -22.91 -6.63
CA PHE A 48 -3.53 -23.78 -5.72
C PHE A 48 -4.19 -24.94 -6.49
N GLY A 49 -3.50 -25.45 -7.52
CA GLY A 49 -3.98 -26.52 -8.41
C GLY A 49 -3.77 -26.16 -9.88
N GLU A 50 -4.00 -27.12 -10.78
CA GLU A 50 -3.65 -27.00 -12.22
C GLU A 50 -4.26 -25.78 -12.91
N ASN A 51 -5.43 -25.30 -12.45
CA ASN A 51 -6.16 -24.19 -13.07
C ASN A 51 -6.58 -23.10 -12.07
N PHE A 52 -5.92 -23.01 -10.92
CA PHE A 52 -6.26 -22.02 -9.91
C PHE A 52 -5.03 -21.24 -9.46
N THR A 53 -4.84 -20.06 -10.06
CA THR A 53 -3.67 -19.20 -9.82
C THR A 53 -4.16 -17.81 -9.45
N VAL A 54 -3.71 -17.29 -8.31
CA VAL A 54 -4.25 -16.06 -7.71
C VAL A 54 -3.13 -15.20 -7.12
N ASP A 55 -3.34 -13.89 -7.11
CA ASP A 55 -2.47 -12.96 -6.38
C ASP A 55 -2.80 -13.06 -4.88
N SER A 56 -1.98 -13.80 -4.14
CA SER A 56 -2.38 -14.39 -2.87
C SER A 56 -2.55 -13.36 -1.75
N VAL A 57 -1.81 -12.25 -1.81
CA VAL A 57 -1.84 -11.16 -0.82
C VAL A 57 -2.48 -9.90 -1.41
N GLN A 58 -1.76 -9.15 -2.24
CA GLN A 58 -2.31 -7.97 -2.91
C GLN A 58 -3.13 -8.37 -4.14
N THR A 59 -4.29 -7.74 -4.36
CA THR A 59 -5.13 -8.02 -5.53
C THR A 59 -4.63 -7.20 -6.73
N GLY A 60 -3.97 -7.85 -7.68
CA GLY A 60 -3.17 -7.17 -8.70
C GLY A 60 -1.92 -6.54 -8.10
N GLY A 61 -1.30 -5.60 -8.81
CA GLY A 61 -0.22 -4.83 -8.24
C GLY A 61 -0.15 -3.40 -8.74
N THR A 62 0.24 -2.51 -7.84
CA THR A 62 0.62 -1.12 -8.13
C THR A 62 2.12 -0.99 -7.91
N LEU A 63 2.77 -0.16 -8.73
CA LEU A 63 4.16 0.19 -8.56
C LEU A 63 4.31 1.67 -8.88
N CYS A 64 5.14 2.37 -8.10
CA CYS A 64 5.38 3.80 -8.31
C CYS A 64 5.81 4.06 -9.78
N PRO A 65 5.13 4.98 -10.50
CA PRO A 65 5.43 5.26 -11.90
C PRO A 65 6.90 5.62 -12.17
N ASP A 66 7.55 6.31 -11.24
CA ASP A 66 8.96 6.65 -11.35
C ASP A 66 9.87 5.42 -11.32
N ILE A 67 9.52 4.38 -10.55
CA ILE A 67 10.26 3.12 -10.54
C ILE A 67 10.14 2.44 -11.91
N ILE A 68 8.92 2.37 -12.47
CA ILE A 68 8.66 1.80 -13.79
C ILE A 68 9.51 2.52 -14.84
N LYS A 69 9.48 3.86 -14.84
CA LYS A 69 10.24 4.71 -15.78
C LYS A 69 11.75 4.57 -15.61
N ASN A 70 12.26 4.66 -14.38
CA ASN A 70 13.70 4.69 -14.10
C ASN A 70 14.36 3.33 -14.35
N LEU A 71 13.67 2.24 -14.05
CA LEU A 71 14.13 0.87 -14.30
C LEU A 71 13.72 0.36 -15.69
N LYS A 72 12.94 1.15 -16.46
CA LYS A 72 12.42 0.80 -17.79
C LYS A 72 11.67 -0.54 -17.78
N LEU A 73 10.84 -0.75 -16.76
CA LEU A 73 10.07 -1.98 -16.61
C LEU A 73 9.01 -2.06 -17.70
N ASN A 74 8.98 -3.19 -18.41
CA ASN A 74 7.94 -3.46 -19.40
C ASN A 74 6.75 -4.14 -18.72
N LEU A 75 5.80 -3.33 -18.26
CA LEU A 75 4.58 -3.81 -17.59
C LEU A 75 3.34 -3.50 -18.44
N PRO A 76 2.37 -4.42 -18.52
CA PRO A 76 1.12 -4.14 -19.20
C PRO A 76 0.36 -3.04 -18.45
N MET A 77 0.09 -1.92 -19.12
CA MET A 77 -0.79 -0.90 -18.57
C MET A 77 -2.24 -1.38 -18.70
N VAL A 78 -2.95 -1.48 -17.57
CA VAL A 78 -4.38 -1.78 -17.59
C VAL A 78 -5.12 -0.58 -18.16
N LYS A 79 -5.75 -0.76 -19.33
CA LYS A 79 -6.45 0.30 -20.07
C LYS A 79 -7.83 0.66 -19.51
N GLN A 80 -8.43 -0.22 -18.70
CA GLN A 80 -9.78 -0.04 -18.16
C GLN A 80 -9.77 -0.06 -16.63
N ARG A 81 -10.37 0.95 -16.02
CA ARG A 81 -10.57 1.02 -14.58
C ARG A 81 -11.92 0.39 -14.26
N PRO A 82 -11.98 -0.78 -13.59
CA PRO A 82 -13.26 -1.37 -13.23
C PRO A 82 -14.03 -0.43 -12.29
N ALA A 83 -15.36 -0.42 -12.38
CA ALA A 83 -16.19 0.41 -11.51
C ALA A 83 -16.07 -0.06 -10.04
N PHE A 84 -16.21 0.90 -9.11
CA PHE A 84 -16.31 0.64 -7.68
C PHE A 84 -17.80 0.56 -7.30
N VAL A 85 -18.24 -0.61 -6.85
CA VAL A 85 -19.66 -0.88 -6.56
C VAL A 85 -19.83 -1.01 -5.05
N SER A 86 -20.67 -0.16 -4.45
CA SER A 86 -21.03 -0.25 -3.02
C SER A 86 -22.45 -0.79 -2.87
N LEU A 87 -22.62 -1.81 -2.03
CA LEU A 87 -23.92 -2.41 -1.77
C LEU A 87 -24.63 -1.77 -0.57
N VAL A 88 -25.95 -1.55 -0.67
CA VAL A 88 -26.80 -1.31 0.51
C VAL A 88 -26.84 -2.64 1.31
N GLY A 89 -26.14 -2.66 2.43
CA GLY A 89 -26.10 -3.81 3.35
C GLY A 89 -27.44 -4.06 4.02
N HIS A 90 -28.25 -4.92 3.43
CA HIS A 90 -29.29 -5.76 4.04
C HIS A 90 -29.85 -6.69 2.95
N VAL A 91 -29.03 -7.57 2.36
CA VAL A 91 -29.58 -8.50 1.38
C VAL A 91 -28.85 -9.83 1.41
N SER A 92 -29.56 -10.85 1.89
CA SER A 92 -29.36 -12.26 1.55
C SER A 92 -29.55 -12.52 0.04
N ASP A 93 -30.10 -11.55 -0.69
CA ASP A 93 -30.33 -11.60 -2.14
C ASP A 93 -29.68 -10.39 -2.83
N VAL A 94 -28.51 -10.57 -3.45
CA VAL A 94 -27.85 -9.56 -4.29
C VAL A 94 -28.68 -9.31 -5.56
N THR A 95 -29.85 -8.70 -5.42
CA THR A 95 -30.73 -8.31 -6.52
C THR A 95 -30.56 -6.81 -6.77
N TYR A 96 -30.39 -6.46 -8.04
CA TYR A 96 -29.83 -5.24 -8.61
C TYR A 96 -30.60 -3.91 -8.33
N GLY A 97 -31.47 -3.84 -7.32
CA GLY A 97 -32.29 -2.66 -7.02
C GLY A 97 -31.73 -1.67 -5.97
N GLY A 98 -30.65 -2.01 -5.26
CA GLY A 98 -30.16 -1.22 -4.11
C GLY A 98 -28.63 -1.14 -4.00
N HIS A 99 -27.94 -0.77 -5.08
CA HIS A 99 -26.48 -0.62 -5.07
C HIS A 99 -26.06 0.71 -5.71
N LEU A 100 -24.97 1.27 -5.21
CA LEU A 100 -24.34 2.48 -5.71
C LEU A 100 -23.17 2.09 -6.61
N VAL A 101 -23.11 2.60 -7.84
CA VAL A 101 -22.00 2.38 -8.77
C VAL A 101 -21.21 3.66 -8.92
N LEU A 102 -19.98 3.68 -8.41
CA LEU A 102 -19.05 4.79 -8.54
C LEU A 102 -18.06 4.46 -9.66
N ASP A 103 -18.38 4.93 -10.86
CA ASP A 103 -17.50 4.86 -12.01
C ASP A 103 -16.26 5.76 -11.81
N SER A 104 -15.17 5.43 -12.48
CA SER A 104 -14.01 6.30 -12.60
C SER A 104 -14.31 7.62 -13.32
N ASP A 105 -15.34 7.65 -14.18
CA ASP A 105 -15.89 8.86 -14.78
C ASP A 105 -16.77 9.62 -13.76
N PRO A 106 -16.37 10.84 -13.34
CA PRO A 106 -17.11 11.59 -12.34
C PRO A 106 -18.56 11.91 -12.75
N LEU A 107 -18.86 12.03 -14.05
CA LEU A 107 -20.22 12.34 -14.52
C LEU A 107 -21.14 11.13 -14.33
N LYS A 108 -20.69 9.94 -14.72
CA LYS A 108 -21.44 8.69 -14.52
C LYS A 108 -21.62 8.36 -13.04
N ALA A 109 -20.59 8.59 -12.23
CA ALA A 109 -20.69 8.45 -10.78
C ALA A 109 -21.74 9.42 -10.19
N ALA A 110 -21.78 10.68 -10.63
CA ALA A 110 -22.79 11.63 -10.20
C ALA A 110 -24.22 11.21 -10.61
N GLU A 111 -24.40 10.64 -11.81
CA GLU A 111 -25.69 10.08 -12.24
C GLU A 111 -26.14 8.93 -11.34
N SER A 112 -25.22 8.02 -10.97
CA SER A 112 -25.53 6.95 -10.03
C SER A 112 -25.90 7.47 -8.63
N ILE A 113 -25.14 8.45 -8.12
CA ILE A 113 -25.40 9.11 -6.84
C ILE A 113 -26.77 9.80 -6.83
N LYS A 114 -27.21 10.36 -7.97
CA LYS A 114 -28.48 11.09 -8.09
C LYS A 114 -29.68 10.23 -7.72
N HIS A 115 -29.61 8.91 -7.92
CA HIS A 115 -30.66 7.98 -7.49
C HIS A 115 -30.82 7.91 -5.96
N PHE A 116 -29.80 8.30 -5.20
CA PHE A 116 -29.82 8.33 -3.73
C PHE A 116 -29.98 9.75 -3.17
N SER A 117 -29.31 10.75 -3.76
CA SER A 117 -29.50 12.16 -3.45
C SER A 117 -29.05 13.06 -4.60
N GLU A 118 -29.94 13.94 -5.07
CA GLU A 118 -29.61 14.96 -6.06
C GLU A 118 -28.59 15.98 -5.53
N LYS A 119 -28.64 16.27 -4.23
CA LYS A 119 -27.71 17.19 -3.57
C LYS A 119 -26.32 16.60 -3.53
N ASP A 120 -26.18 15.32 -3.18
CA ASP A 120 -24.90 14.62 -3.19
C ASP A 120 -24.30 14.57 -4.61
N ALA A 121 -25.14 14.27 -5.61
CA ALA A 121 -24.72 14.26 -7.01
C ALA A 121 -24.18 15.63 -7.46
N SER A 122 -24.84 16.72 -7.05
CA SER A 122 -24.41 18.09 -7.37
C SER A 122 -23.05 18.45 -6.75
N ARG A 123 -22.69 17.83 -5.62
CA ARG A 123 -21.44 18.07 -4.89
C ARG A 123 -20.31 17.11 -5.25
N TRP A 124 -20.62 16.00 -5.93
CA TRP A 124 -19.64 14.99 -6.32
C TRP A 124 -18.43 15.57 -7.04
N GLY A 125 -18.66 16.43 -8.04
CA GLY A 125 -17.57 17.07 -8.78
C GLY A 125 -16.69 17.99 -7.93
N GLU A 126 -17.24 18.62 -6.89
CA GLU A 126 -16.44 19.41 -5.93
C GLU A 126 -15.56 18.51 -5.08
N PHE A 127 -16.10 17.41 -4.59
CA PHE A 127 -15.36 16.43 -3.79
C PHE A 127 -14.20 15.81 -4.58
N VAL A 128 -14.44 15.34 -5.80
CA VAL A 128 -13.40 14.77 -6.68
C VAL A 128 -12.26 15.77 -6.90
N ARG A 129 -12.59 17.03 -7.21
CA ARG A 129 -11.56 18.09 -7.39
C ARG A 129 -10.73 18.31 -6.14
N PHE A 130 -11.35 18.28 -4.96
CA PHE A 130 -10.61 18.40 -3.70
C PHE A 130 -9.68 17.21 -3.49
N MET A 131 -10.19 15.98 -3.66
CA MET A 131 -9.42 14.75 -3.48
C MET A 131 -8.24 14.64 -4.44
N ASP A 132 -8.41 15.00 -5.72
CA ASP A 132 -7.34 14.97 -6.72
C ASP A 132 -6.23 15.98 -6.39
N LYS A 133 -6.59 17.19 -5.93
CA LYS A 133 -5.62 18.19 -5.46
C LYS A 133 -4.89 17.73 -4.21
N ALA A 134 -5.63 17.20 -3.23
CA ALA A 134 -5.07 16.66 -2.00
C ALA A 134 -4.09 15.50 -2.28
N ALA A 135 -4.45 14.61 -3.22
CA ALA A 135 -3.60 13.54 -3.70
C ALA A 135 -2.33 14.07 -4.38
N SER A 136 -2.43 15.10 -5.24
CA SER A 136 -1.27 15.75 -5.88
C SER A 136 -0.29 16.32 -4.85
N ILE A 137 -0.79 17.04 -3.84
CA ILE A 137 0.04 17.59 -2.77
C ILE A 137 0.71 16.45 -1.97
N LEU A 138 -0.03 15.38 -1.68
CA LEU A 138 0.49 14.24 -0.95
C LEU A 138 1.56 13.48 -1.76
N ASP A 139 1.41 13.38 -3.08
CA ASP A 139 2.38 12.77 -3.98
C ASP A 139 3.71 13.53 -3.96
N THR A 140 3.65 14.87 -4.05
CA THR A 140 4.83 15.73 -3.87
C THR A 140 5.46 15.54 -2.50
N ALA A 141 4.66 15.43 -1.43
CA ALA A 141 5.17 15.17 -0.09
C ALA A 141 5.90 13.82 0.02
N TYR A 142 5.41 12.78 -0.66
CA TYR A 142 6.08 11.47 -0.71
C TYR A 142 7.34 11.44 -1.56
N ALA A 143 7.39 12.23 -2.64
CA ALA A 143 8.58 12.39 -3.45
C ALA A 143 9.67 13.23 -2.75
N THR A 144 9.28 14.04 -1.76
CA THR A 144 10.19 14.93 -1.03
C THR A 144 11.10 14.14 -0.08
N ILE A 145 12.42 14.21 -0.30
CA ILE A 145 13.41 13.67 0.65
C ILE A 145 13.40 14.54 1.91
N MET A 146 12.82 14.04 3.00
CA MET A 146 12.77 14.76 4.26
C MET A 146 14.18 14.95 4.85
N PRO A 147 14.55 16.17 5.27
CA PRO A 147 15.85 16.42 5.87
C PRO A 147 15.98 15.69 7.21
N ARG A 148 17.20 15.28 7.54
CA ARG A 148 17.51 14.61 8.81
C ARG A 148 17.51 15.64 9.96
N LEU A 149 16.34 15.99 10.47
CA LEU A 149 16.21 16.83 11.67
C LEU A 149 16.82 16.12 12.90
N PRO A 150 17.50 16.82 13.83
CA PRO A 150 17.68 18.27 13.94
C PRO A 150 19.12 18.77 13.61
N LYS A 151 20.01 17.94 13.04
CA LYS A 151 21.42 18.32 12.90
C LYS A 151 21.71 18.98 11.54
N ASN A 152 22.05 20.27 11.59
CA ASN A 152 22.68 21.07 10.53
C ASN A 152 21.96 21.05 9.18
N MET A 153 20.78 21.67 9.12
CA MET A 153 20.04 21.89 7.87
C MET A 153 20.90 22.73 6.91
N ASN A 154 21.42 22.10 5.86
CA ASN A 154 22.08 22.82 4.78
C ASN A 154 21.05 23.36 3.77
N LEU A 155 21.41 24.37 2.98
CA LEU A 155 20.50 24.97 1.99
C LEU A 155 19.99 23.97 0.93
N ARG A 156 20.74 22.89 0.64
CA ARG A 156 20.34 21.84 -0.32
C ARG A 156 19.28 20.90 0.26
N GLU A 157 19.33 20.63 1.56
CA GLU A 157 18.36 19.85 2.32
C GLU A 157 17.02 20.57 2.47
N GLY A 158 17.01 21.91 2.35
CA GLY A 158 15.81 22.73 2.33
C GLY A 158 15.08 22.79 0.98
N TYR A 159 15.70 22.33 -0.13
CA TYR A 159 15.10 22.44 -1.47
C TYR A 159 13.80 21.63 -1.60
N GLY A 160 13.79 20.39 -1.09
CA GLY A 160 12.58 19.56 -1.10
C GLY A 160 11.45 20.15 -0.25
N LEU A 161 11.79 20.77 0.89
CA LEU A 161 10.80 21.49 1.71
C LEU A 161 10.27 22.75 0.99
N LEU A 162 11.12 23.42 0.20
CA LEU A 162 10.69 24.54 -0.63
C LEU A 162 9.73 24.10 -1.73
N GLU A 163 10.03 22.99 -2.43
CA GLU A 163 9.16 22.42 -3.46
C GLU A 163 7.80 22.04 -2.88
N LEU A 164 7.76 21.33 -1.75
CA LEU A 164 6.53 21.03 -1.03
C LEU A 164 5.78 22.31 -0.61
N GLY A 165 6.50 23.31 -0.10
CA GLY A 165 5.93 24.61 0.29
C GLY A 165 5.37 25.40 -0.90
N LEU A 166 6.00 25.31 -2.07
CA LEU A 166 5.52 25.91 -3.31
C LEU A 166 4.27 25.20 -3.81
N GLU A 167 4.25 23.87 -3.82
CA GLU A 167 3.07 23.08 -4.24
C GLU A 167 1.86 23.40 -3.35
N LEU A 168 2.06 23.43 -2.02
CA LEU A 168 1.04 23.86 -1.06
C LEU A 168 0.53 25.28 -1.35
N ARG A 169 1.41 26.20 -1.73
CA ARG A 169 1.03 27.58 -2.07
C ARG A 169 0.29 27.66 -3.40
N LEU A 170 0.72 26.91 -4.40
CA LEU A 170 0.13 26.85 -5.75
C LEU A 170 -1.26 26.22 -5.75
N ALA A 171 -1.53 25.27 -4.84
CA ALA A 171 -2.87 24.73 -4.61
C ALA A 171 -3.90 25.82 -4.23
N GLY A 172 -3.43 26.96 -3.70
CA GLY A 172 -4.25 28.07 -3.28
C GLY A 172 -4.67 27.96 -1.81
N ARG A 173 -4.87 29.12 -1.16
CA ARG A 173 -5.06 29.20 0.30
C ARG A 173 -6.20 28.32 0.83
N LYS A 174 -7.33 28.25 0.10
CA LYS A 174 -8.50 27.45 0.51
C LYS A 174 -8.17 25.96 0.50
N ASP A 175 -7.62 25.45 -0.61
CA ASP A 175 -7.34 24.03 -0.78
C ASP A 175 -6.18 23.57 0.12
N MET A 176 -5.16 24.42 0.31
CA MET A 176 -4.10 24.19 1.29
C MET A 176 -4.64 24.02 2.71
N LEU A 177 -5.52 24.91 3.17
CA LEU A 177 -6.13 24.83 4.50
C LEU A 177 -7.02 23.59 4.63
N ASN A 178 -7.81 23.29 3.60
CA ASN A 178 -8.66 22.10 3.58
C ASN A 178 -7.84 20.81 3.62
N PHE A 179 -6.72 20.75 2.89
CA PHE A 179 -5.80 19.61 2.92
C PHE A 179 -5.20 19.41 4.30
N ILE A 180 -4.59 20.45 4.88
CA ILE A 180 -3.97 20.39 6.22
C ILE A 180 -5.00 19.97 7.27
N ARG A 181 -6.24 20.49 7.17
CA ARG A 181 -7.35 20.14 8.06
C ARG A 181 -7.81 18.69 7.88
N ALA A 182 -7.84 18.18 6.65
CA ALA A 182 -8.26 16.82 6.35
C ALA A 182 -7.30 15.75 6.90
N LEU A 183 -6.02 16.08 7.12
CA LEU A 183 -5.04 15.12 7.63
C LEU A 183 -5.40 14.55 9.03
N PRO A 184 -5.66 15.36 10.07
CA PRO A 184 -6.06 14.85 11.38
C PRO A 184 -7.55 14.43 11.47
N MET A 185 -8.40 14.87 10.54
CA MET A 185 -9.82 14.55 10.53
C MET A 185 -10.08 13.04 10.47
N THR A 186 -11.26 12.65 10.94
CA THR A 186 -11.83 11.34 10.65
C THR A 186 -12.37 11.29 9.22
N ALA A 187 -12.45 10.10 8.63
CA ALA A 187 -13.09 9.90 7.35
C ALA A 187 -14.57 10.30 7.42
N GLN A 188 -15.23 10.02 8.55
CA GLN A 188 -16.60 10.47 8.81
C GLN A 188 -16.76 11.98 8.63
N GLU A 189 -16.00 12.79 9.38
CA GLU A 189 -16.13 14.25 9.34
C GLU A 189 -15.90 14.78 7.93
N LEU A 190 -14.92 14.21 7.23
CA LEU A 190 -14.60 14.62 5.86
C LEU A 190 -15.73 14.28 4.88
N VAL A 191 -16.34 13.09 4.94
CA VAL A 191 -17.43 12.74 4.01
C VAL A 191 -18.75 13.42 4.36
N GLU A 192 -19.03 13.67 5.65
CA GLU A 192 -20.26 14.33 6.12
C GLU A 192 -20.34 15.80 5.71
N GLU A 193 -19.20 16.45 5.49
CA GLU A 193 -19.16 17.81 4.94
C GLU A 193 -19.68 17.91 3.52
N TYR A 194 -19.59 16.83 2.73
CA TYR A 194 -19.94 16.80 1.32
C TYR A 194 -21.29 16.15 1.06
N PHE A 195 -21.55 15.02 1.72
CA PHE A 195 -22.66 14.13 1.36
C PHE A 195 -23.63 13.95 2.51
N GLU A 196 -24.89 13.62 2.23
CA GLU A 196 -25.92 13.29 3.22
C GLU A 196 -26.39 11.83 3.15
N SER A 197 -26.21 11.15 2.01
CA SER A 197 -26.60 9.76 1.83
C SER A 197 -25.64 8.82 2.54
N GLU A 198 -26.16 7.96 3.41
CA GLU A 198 -25.36 7.01 4.18
C GLU A 198 -24.57 6.04 3.29
N ILE A 199 -25.15 5.57 2.18
CA ILE A 199 -24.45 4.68 1.24
C ILE A 199 -23.30 5.37 0.52
N VAL A 200 -23.45 6.65 0.15
CA VAL A 200 -22.38 7.43 -0.50
C VAL A 200 -21.24 7.65 0.50
N ARG A 201 -21.58 8.06 1.73
CA ARG A 201 -20.62 8.22 2.82
C ARG A 201 -19.89 6.91 3.15
N GLY A 202 -20.64 5.81 3.26
CA GLY A 202 -20.09 4.48 3.53
C GLY A 202 -19.16 3.98 2.42
N ALA A 203 -19.55 4.17 1.16
CA ALA A 203 -18.74 3.81 0.00
C ALA A 203 -17.40 4.57 -0.06
N ILE A 204 -17.38 5.85 0.30
CA ILE A 204 -16.15 6.66 0.31
C ILE A 204 -15.32 6.33 1.56
N ALA A 205 -15.97 6.20 2.73
CA ALA A 205 -15.29 5.88 3.99
C ALA A 205 -14.66 4.48 4.00
N SER A 206 -15.13 3.54 3.18
CA SER A 206 -14.49 2.23 3.03
C SER A 206 -13.10 2.33 2.41
N VAL A 207 -12.90 3.27 1.48
CA VAL A 207 -11.58 3.59 0.92
C VAL A 207 -10.65 4.12 2.00
N ALA A 208 -11.17 4.85 2.99
CA ALA A 208 -10.36 5.38 4.09
C ALA A 208 -9.80 4.29 5.01
N ILE A 209 -10.54 3.21 5.25
CA ILE A 209 -10.12 2.14 6.17
C ILE A 209 -9.27 1.07 5.48
N HIS A 210 -9.24 1.04 4.15
CA HIS A 210 -8.48 0.04 3.38
C HIS A 210 -7.00 0.01 3.76
N GLY A 211 -6.47 -1.19 4.01
CA GLY A 211 -5.07 -1.40 4.38
C GLY A 211 -4.70 -0.97 5.81
N SER A 212 -5.67 -0.60 6.64
CA SER A 212 -5.44 -0.14 8.02
C SER A 212 -6.32 -0.86 9.04
N THR A 213 -5.84 -1.03 10.27
CA THR A 213 -6.64 -1.51 11.41
C THR A 213 -7.20 -0.30 12.17
N LEU A 214 -7.98 0.53 11.47
CA LEU A 214 -8.67 1.72 11.95
C LEU A 214 -10.12 1.72 11.47
N GLY A 215 -11.00 2.33 12.25
CA GLY A 215 -12.40 2.55 11.88
C GLY A 215 -12.58 3.94 11.27
N SER A 216 -13.67 4.14 10.52
CA SER A 216 -13.95 5.39 9.81
C SER A 216 -14.09 6.62 10.73
N MET A 217 -14.30 6.42 12.04
CA MET A 217 -14.37 7.48 13.05
C MET A 217 -13.04 7.70 13.79
N SER A 218 -11.96 7.00 13.38
CA SER A 218 -10.64 7.16 13.98
C SER A 218 -9.93 8.39 13.42
N ALA A 219 -9.29 9.17 14.29
CA ALA A 219 -8.51 10.33 13.88
C ALA A 219 -7.40 9.93 12.89
N GLY A 220 -7.15 10.75 11.88
CA GLY A 220 -6.20 10.47 10.82
C GLY A 220 -6.75 9.63 9.66
N THR A 221 -8.00 9.17 9.72
CA THR A 221 -8.60 8.44 8.59
C THR A 221 -8.99 9.34 7.40
N GLY A 222 -9.05 10.66 7.60
CA GLY A 222 -9.08 11.62 6.50
C GLY A 222 -7.79 11.58 5.67
N TYR A 223 -6.62 11.46 6.31
CA TYR A 223 -5.36 11.23 5.63
C TYR A 223 -5.33 9.88 4.90
N THR A 224 -5.79 8.78 5.53
CA THR A 224 -5.78 7.47 4.86
C THR A 224 -6.70 7.44 3.65
N LEU A 225 -7.82 8.19 3.67
CA LEU A 225 -8.67 8.38 2.49
C LEU A 225 -7.90 9.05 1.34
N ILE A 226 -7.19 10.15 1.61
CA ILE A 226 -6.39 10.85 0.59
C ILE A 226 -5.25 9.95 0.09
N HIS A 227 -4.58 9.23 1.00
CA HIS A 227 -3.53 8.27 0.66
C HIS A 227 -4.03 7.18 -0.27
N ASN A 228 -5.17 6.56 0.06
CA ASN A 228 -5.74 5.50 -0.76
C ASN A 228 -6.31 6.04 -2.07
N TRP A 229 -6.87 7.26 -2.09
CA TRP A 229 -7.27 7.95 -3.32
C TRP A 229 -6.10 8.15 -4.27
N LEU A 230 -4.95 8.64 -3.77
CA LEU A 230 -3.72 8.78 -4.54
C LEU A 230 -3.28 7.43 -5.13
N ASN A 231 -3.11 6.41 -4.30
CA ASN A 231 -2.59 5.11 -4.73
C ASN A 231 -3.52 4.37 -5.70
N ARG A 232 -4.84 4.60 -5.60
CA ARG A 232 -5.84 4.04 -6.50
C ARG A 232 -6.07 4.92 -7.74
N GLY A 233 -5.63 6.19 -7.72
CA GLY A 233 -5.96 7.17 -8.75
C GLY A 233 -7.45 7.50 -8.80
N GLY A 234 -8.13 7.50 -7.64
CA GLY A 234 -9.57 7.63 -7.46
C GLY A 234 -10.13 6.61 -6.46
N LEU A 235 -11.40 6.23 -6.63
CA LEU A 235 -12.04 5.20 -5.79
C LEU A 235 -11.68 3.77 -6.19
N ALA A 236 -11.56 3.52 -7.49
CA ALA A 236 -11.32 2.20 -8.06
C ALA A 236 -9.83 1.87 -8.14
N HIS A 237 -9.47 0.60 -7.95
CA HIS A 237 -8.09 0.15 -8.08
C HIS A 237 -7.56 0.34 -9.51
N VAL A 238 -6.32 0.85 -9.62
CA VAL A 238 -5.56 0.91 -10.86
C VAL A 238 -4.36 -0.02 -10.71
N ASN A 239 -4.38 -1.14 -11.42
CA ASN A 239 -3.28 -2.11 -11.40
C ASN A 239 -2.38 -1.94 -12.63
N VAL A 240 -1.10 -2.25 -12.49
CA VAL A 240 -0.09 -2.26 -13.57
C VAL A 240 0.30 -3.69 -13.97
N GLY A 241 -0.72 -4.52 -14.18
CA GLY A 241 -0.58 -5.96 -14.42
C GLY A 241 -0.87 -6.81 -13.19
N LYS A 242 -0.61 -8.11 -13.32
CA LYS A 242 -0.69 -9.09 -12.23
C LYS A 242 0.52 -8.97 -11.31
N ALA A 243 0.39 -9.47 -10.08
CA ALA A 243 1.49 -9.46 -9.12
C ALA A 243 2.74 -10.18 -9.65
N SER A 244 2.58 -11.33 -10.30
CA SER A 244 3.69 -12.07 -10.93
C SER A 244 4.42 -11.28 -12.01
N GLU A 245 3.71 -10.48 -12.80
CA GLU A 245 4.31 -9.71 -13.90
C GLU A 245 5.25 -8.64 -13.37
N ILE A 246 4.86 -7.96 -12.28
CA ILE A 246 5.70 -7.00 -11.58
C ILE A 246 6.94 -7.68 -11.00
N THR A 247 6.73 -8.80 -10.31
CA THR A 247 7.82 -9.53 -9.66
C THR A 247 8.82 -10.09 -10.68
N SER A 248 8.35 -10.69 -11.77
CA SER A 248 9.21 -11.16 -12.87
C SER A 248 9.94 -10.01 -13.57
N ALA A 249 9.28 -8.86 -13.79
CA ALA A 249 9.94 -7.70 -14.37
C ALA A 249 11.08 -7.18 -13.49
N LEU A 250 10.85 -7.11 -12.17
CA LEU A 250 11.88 -6.70 -11.21
C LEU A 250 13.02 -7.72 -11.13
N GLU A 251 12.72 -9.02 -11.07
CA GLU A 251 13.70 -10.09 -11.06
C GLU A 251 14.63 -10.03 -12.29
N ASN A 252 14.03 -9.95 -13.48
CA ASN A 252 14.77 -9.84 -14.73
C ASN A 252 15.64 -8.58 -14.75
N THR A 253 15.15 -7.48 -14.20
CA THR A 253 15.90 -6.21 -14.14
C THR A 253 17.11 -6.35 -13.21
N VAL A 254 16.96 -6.93 -12.02
CA VAL A 254 18.07 -7.21 -11.10
C VAL A 254 19.14 -8.06 -11.80
N LYS A 255 18.73 -9.18 -12.42
CA LYS A 255 19.64 -10.10 -13.11
C LYS A 255 20.35 -9.44 -14.30
N SER A 256 19.63 -8.61 -15.07
CA SER A 256 20.20 -7.89 -16.23
C SER A 256 21.29 -6.90 -15.86
N PHE A 257 21.24 -6.36 -14.64
CA PHE A 257 22.28 -5.49 -14.09
C PHE A 257 23.37 -6.26 -13.31
N GLY A 258 23.37 -7.59 -13.34
CA GLY A 258 24.37 -8.43 -12.68
C GLY A 258 24.12 -8.68 -11.20
N GLY A 259 22.94 -8.34 -10.67
CA GLY A 259 22.54 -8.71 -9.33
C GLY A 259 22.16 -10.18 -9.21
N GLU A 260 22.47 -10.79 -8.07
CA GLU A 260 22.12 -12.18 -7.76
C GLU A 260 20.89 -12.24 -6.85
N ILE A 261 20.03 -13.25 -7.05
CA ILE A 261 18.88 -13.54 -6.18
C ILE A 261 18.96 -15.02 -5.82
N ARG A 262 18.95 -15.33 -4.51
CA ARG A 262 18.91 -16.70 -3.98
C ARG A 262 17.64 -16.89 -3.15
N THR A 263 16.82 -17.85 -3.56
CA THR A 263 15.68 -18.36 -2.80
C THR A 263 16.14 -19.45 -1.85
N ASP A 264 15.25 -19.88 -0.94
CA ASP A 264 15.53 -20.92 0.07
C ASP A 264 16.77 -20.60 0.94
N ALA A 265 17.09 -19.31 1.06
CA ALA A 265 18.26 -18.77 1.74
C ALA A 265 17.81 -17.93 2.94
N GLU A 266 17.34 -18.60 3.99
CA GLU A 266 16.92 -17.92 5.21
C GLU A 266 18.13 -17.34 5.96
N VAL A 267 18.12 -16.03 6.21
CA VAL A 267 19.11 -15.37 7.05
C VAL A 267 18.77 -15.61 8.52
N ALA A 268 19.66 -16.30 9.23
CA ALA A 268 19.51 -16.58 10.65
C ALA A 268 20.07 -15.46 11.54
N LYS A 269 21.12 -14.77 11.10
CA LYS A 269 21.77 -13.70 11.88
C LYS A 269 22.47 -12.69 10.97
N ILE A 270 22.50 -11.43 11.39
CA ILE A 270 23.40 -10.41 10.84
C ILE A 270 24.70 -10.41 11.64
N LYS A 271 25.83 -10.52 10.95
CA LYS A 271 27.16 -10.53 11.57
C LYS A 271 27.55 -9.09 11.94
N ILE A 272 27.65 -8.81 13.24
CA ILE A 272 28.06 -7.52 13.78
C ILE A 272 29.46 -7.65 14.37
N GLU A 273 30.36 -6.75 13.97
CA GLU A 273 31.70 -6.62 14.54
C GLU A 273 31.96 -5.13 14.83
N ASN A 274 32.35 -4.80 16.07
CA ASN A 274 32.59 -3.42 16.49
C ASN A 274 31.43 -2.47 16.15
N GLN A 275 30.18 -2.90 16.42
CA GLN A 275 28.94 -2.17 16.10
C GLN A 275 28.73 -1.91 14.60
N ILE A 276 29.39 -2.66 13.71
CA ILE A 276 29.26 -2.55 12.26
C ILE A 276 28.80 -3.88 11.68
N ALA A 277 27.78 -3.84 10.82
CA ALA A 277 27.36 -5.01 10.07
C ALA A 277 28.42 -5.39 9.01
N LYS A 278 28.82 -6.67 8.98
CA LYS A 278 29.87 -7.21 8.10
C LYS A 278 29.39 -8.29 7.14
N GLY A 279 28.14 -8.74 7.29
CA GLY A 279 27.57 -9.80 6.48
C GLY A 279 26.40 -10.47 7.18
N VAL A 280 26.03 -11.63 6.66
CA VAL A 280 24.92 -12.45 7.17
C VAL A 280 25.38 -13.89 7.35
N VAL A 281 24.70 -14.59 8.25
CA VAL A 281 24.81 -16.04 8.44
C VAL A 281 23.46 -16.64 8.07
N LEU A 282 23.46 -17.58 7.12
CA LEU A 282 22.27 -18.31 6.72
C LEU A 282 21.92 -19.40 7.74
N SER A 283 20.69 -19.91 7.70
CA SER A 283 20.22 -20.98 8.59
C SER A 283 20.99 -22.30 8.43
N ASN A 284 21.61 -22.53 7.27
CA ASN A 284 22.50 -23.66 7.01
C ASN A 284 23.94 -23.46 7.53
N GLY A 285 24.26 -22.30 8.11
CA GLY A 285 25.59 -21.95 8.61
C GLY A 285 26.53 -21.28 7.60
N GLU A 286 26.11 -21.10 6.34
CA GLU A 286 26.89 -20.35 5.34
C GLU A 286 27.04 -18.88 5.77
N GLU A 287 28.27 -18.38 5.78
CA GLU A 287 28.57 -16.96 6.02
C GLU A 287 28.82 -16.22 4.71
N ILE A 288 28.14 -15.08 4.52
CA ILE A 288 28.29 -14.23 3.34
C ILE A 288 28.62 -12.81 3.78
N LEU A 289 29.77 -12.31 3.33
CA LEU A 289 30.26 -10.97 3.71
C LEU A 289 29.74 -9.88 2.77
N ALA A 290 29.43 -8.72 3.34
CA ALA A 290 29.04 -7.53 2.59
C ALA A 290 29.36 -6.22 3.32
N GLU A 291 29.57 -5.14 2.56
CA GLU A 291 29.80 -3.80 3.12
C GLU A 291 28.53 -3.14 3.65
N LYS A 292 27.39 -3.42 3.01
CA LYS A 292 26.07 -2.88 3.37
C LYS A 292 25.05 -3.99 3.46
N ILE A 293 24.14 -3.85 4.41
CA ILE A 293 22.99 -4.74 4.57
C ILE A 293 21.74 -3.87 4.54
N LEU A 294 20.85 -4.17 3.61
CA LEU A 294 19.52 -3.61 3.55
C LEU A 294 18.52 -4.73 3.87
N SER A 295 17.39 -4.39 4.46
CA SER A 295 16.30 -5.35 4.64
C SER A 295 14.98 -4.78 4.16
N SER A 296 14.19 -5.63 3.52
CA SER A 296 12.79 -5.39 3.20
C SER A 296 11.83 -6.18 4.09
N ALA A 297 12.35 -6.89 5.11
CA ALA A 297 11.55 -7.63 6.07
C ALA A 297 11.08 -6.74 7.23
N ASP A 298 10.23 -7.28 8.12
CA ASP A 298 9.66 -6.49 9.19
C ASP A 298 10.71 -6.00 10.20
N PRO A 299 10.57 -4.77 10.72
CA PRO A 299 11.60 -4.13 11.52
C PRO A 299 11.84 -4.84 12.85
N LYS A 300 10.81 -5.45 13.46
CA LYS A 300 10.98 -6.14 14.74
C LYS A 300 11.82 -7.40 14.57
N HIS A 301 11.55 -8.19 13.54
CA HIS A 301 12.34 -9.38 13.25
C HIS A 301 13.78 -9.04 12.93
N ILE A 302 14.01 -8.05 12.05
CA ILE A 302 15.38 -7.67 11.67
C ILE A 302 16.16 -7.13 12.86
N LEU A 303 15.60 -6.14 13.58
CA LEU A 303 16.33 -5.42 14.60
C LEU A 303 16.44 -6.22 15.90
N LEU A 304 15.35 -6.86 16.36
CA LEU A 304 15.35 -7.55 17.66
C LEU A 304 15.86 -8.99 17.57
N LYS A 305 15.72 -9.66 16.41
CA LYS A 305 16.14 -11.06 16.24
C LYS A 305 17.43 -11.20 15.42
N LEU A 306 17.50 -10.66 14.20
CA LEU A 306 18.66 -10.89 13.32
C LEU A 306 19.89 -10.06 13.70
N VAL A 307 19.71 -8.78 14.04
CA VAL A 307 20.77 -7.95 14.65
C VAL A 307 20.92 -8.37 16.11
N GLY A 308 19.83 -8.35 16.86
CA GLY A 308 19.79 -8.68 18.28
C GLY A 308 19.79 -7.42 19.16
N ALA A 309 18.95 -7.43 20.18
CA ALA A 309 18.76 -6.27 21.06
C ALA A 309 20.05 -5.82 21.77
N GLN A 310 20.98 -6.75 22.04
CA GLN A 310 22.26 -6.46 22.68
C GLN A 310 23.20 -5.60 21.83
N ASP A 311 23.02 -5.61 20.50
CA ASP A 311 23.84 -4.88 19.55
C ASP A 311 23.24 -3.50 19.22
N LEU A 312 22.13 -3.13 19.86
CA LEU A 312 21.37 -1.89 19.61
C LEU A 312 21.31 -0.98 20.85
N PRO A 313 21.24 0.36 20.66
CA PRO A 313 21.00 1.28 21.77
C PRO A 313 19.66 0.95 22.48
N PRO A 314 19.59 1.00 23.84
CA PRO A 314 18.38 0.65 24.58
C PRO A 314 17.13 1.45 24.16
N GLU A 315 17.27 2.75 23.92
CA GLU A 315 16.17 3.60 23.44
C GLU A 315 15.65 3.15 22.07
N PHE A 316 16.54 2.73 21.19
CA PHE A 316 16.17 2.23 19.87
C PHE A 316 15.46 0.88 19.94
N VAL A 317 15.84 0.02 20.89
CA VAL A 317 15.12 -1.22 21.20
C VAL A 317 13.69 -0.91 21.67
N TRP A 318 13.51 0.03 22.60
CA TRP A 318 12.17 0.43 23.07
C TRP A 318 11.30 1.00 21.94
N HIS A 319 11.85 1.87 21.09
CA HIS A 319 11.13 2.38 19.92
C HIS A 319 10.72 1.25 18.96
N THR A 320 11.63 0.31 18.70
CA THR A 320 11.37 -0.86 17.84
C THR A 320 10.27 -1.75 18.41
N GLN A 321 10.31 -2.03 19.71
CA GLN A 321 9.27 -2.83 20.39
C GLN A 321 7.90 -2.17 20.31
N SER A 322 7.85 -0.84 20.30
CA SER A 322 6.63 -0.03 20.26
C SER A 322 5.97 0.05 18.88
N ILE A 323 6.64 -0.40 17.81
CA ILE A 323 6.04 -0.46 16.47
C ILE A 323 4.80 -1.36 16.50
N LYS A 324 3.64 -0.84 16.11
CA LYS A 324 2.40 -1.63 16.05
C LYS A 324 2.37 -2.43 14.76
N MET A 325 2.33 -3.76 14.87
CA MET A 325 2.18 -4.69 13.74
C MET A 325 0.85 -5.44 13.88
N ARG A 326 -0.26 -4.70 13.86
CA ARG A 326 -1.61 -5.25 13.96
C ARG A 326 -2.11 -5.55 12.54
N GLY A 327 -2.56 -6.78 12.31
CA GLY A 327 -3.22 -7.18 11.07
C GLY A 327 -4.66 -7.58 11.36
N SER A 328 -5.60 -7.13 10.53
CA SER A 328 -7.04 -7.39 10.70
C SER A 328 -7.71 -7.80 9.38
N VAL A 329 -6.96 -8.44 8.48
CA VAL A 329 -7.42 -8.84 7.15
C VAL A 329 -7.44 -10.35 7.03
N ALA A 330 -8.56 -10.88 6.56
CA ALA A 330 -8.69 -12.24 6.04
C ALA A 330 -9.00 -12.16 4.54
N LYS A 331 -8.34 -12.98 3.74
CA LYS A 331 -8.56 -13.06 2.28
C LYS A 331 -8.98 -14.46 1.91
N VAL A 332 -10.04 -14.58 1.12
CA VAL A 332 -10.55 -15.84 0.59
C VAL A 332 -10.52 -15.75 -0.92
N HIS A 333 -9.94 -16.75 -1.57
CA HIS A 333 -9.94 -16.91 -3.02
C HIS A 333 -10.94 -17.99 -3.40
N LEU A 334 -11.87 -17.68 -4.30
CA LEU A 334 -12.93 -18.61 -4.72
C LEU A 334 -12.83 -18.84 -6.22
N GLN A 335 -12.56 -20.08 -6.63
CA GLN A 335 -12.72 -20.50 -8.02
C GLN A 335 -14.20 -20.82 -8.27
N THR A 336 -14.80 -20.18 -9.26
CA THR A 336 -16.22 -20.38 -9.61
C THR A 336 -16.37 -20.82 -11.05
N ASN A 337 -17.56 -21.31 -11.41
CA ASN A 337 -17.94 -21.62 -12.80
C ASN A 337 -18.33 -20.38 -13.62
N GLY A 338 -18.12 -19.16 -13.09
CA GLY A 338 -18.50 -17.90 -13.72
C GLY A 338 -19.98 -17.53 -13.58
N GLN A 339 -20.83 -18.36 -12.95
CA GLN A 339 -22.27 -18.12 -12.78
C GLN A 339 -22.62 -17.60 -11.38
N HIS A 340 -21.74 -16.79 -10.79
CA HIS A 340 -21.90 -16.30 -9.41
C HIS A 340 -22.78 -15.03 -9.30
N GLY A 341 -23.14 -14.39 -10.42
CA GLY A 341 -24.03 -13.22 -10.43
C GLY A 341 -23.44 -11.93 -9.84
N ILE A 342 -22.14 -11.90 -9.54
CA ILE A 342 -21.44 -10.71 -9.02
C ILE A 342 -20.95 -9.88 -10.23
N PRO A 343 -21.21 -8.56 -10.27
CA PRO A 343 -20.72 -7.70 -11.35
C PRO A 343 -19.20 -7.72 -11.45
N ALA A 344 -18.70 -7.50 -12.67
CA ALA A 344 -17.29 -7.23 -12.89
C ALA A 344 -16.87 -5.95 -12.15
N GLY A 345 -15.85 -6.04 -11.30
CA GLY A 345 -15.18 -4.91 -10.70
C GLY A 345 -14.81 -5.10 -9.24
N THR A 346 -14.75 -3.99 -8.49
CA THR A 346 -14.55 -4.04 -7.03
C THR A 346 -15.88 -3.76 -6.35
N LEU A 347 -16.41 -4.76 -5.67
CA LEU A 347 -17.63 -4.67 -4.89
C LEU A 347 -17.29 -4.56 -3.41
N CYS A 348 -17.95 -3.65 -2.70
CA CYS A 348 -17.78 -3.47 -1.27
C CYS A 348 -19.11 -3.49 -0.52
N VAL A 349 -19.08 -4.05 0.70
CA VAL A 349 -20.21 -4.02 1.64
C VAL A 349 -19.93 -2.94 2.67
N ALA A 350 -20.41 -1.73 2.37
CA ALA A 350 -20.19 -0.53 3.19
C ALA A 350 -21.45 0.37 3.22
N PRO A 351 -22.56 -0.07 3.84
CA PRO A 351 -23.83 0.67 3.80
C PRO A 351 -23.81 2.03 4.49
N SER A 352 -22.93 2.23 5.46
CA SER A 352 -22.80 3.47 6.23
C SER A 352 -21.45 3.55 6.93
N VAL A 353 -21.07 4.76 7.34
CA VAL A 353 -19.89 4.98 8.19
C VAL A 353 -20.01 4.22 9.51
N LYS A 354 -21.20 4.22 10.12
CA LYS A 354 -21.47 3.52 11.38
C LYS A 354 -21.32 2.00 11.25
N TYR A 355 -21.66 1.43 10.10
CA TYR A 355 -21.44 0.01 9.83
C TYR A 355 -19.94 -0.31 9.84
N LEU A 356 -19.13 0.50 9.17
CA LEU A 356 -17.69 0.33 9.12
C LEU A 356 -17.05 0.48 10.51
N GLU A 357 -17.47 1.46 11.31
CA GLU A 357 -16.97 1.62 12.67
C GLU A 357 -17.35 0.42 13.56
N LYS A 358 -18.59 -0.08 13.48
CA LYS A 358 -19.00 -1.27 14.22
C LYS A 358 -18.24 -2.53 13.80
N ALA A 359 -17.90 -2.65 12.52
CA ALA A 359 -17.05 -3.74 12.05
C ALA A 359 -15.64 -3.66 12.65
N TYR A 360 -15.11 -2.44 12.80
CA TYR A 360 -13.84 -2.19 13.46
C TYR A 360 -13.88 -2.44 14.97
N ASP A 361 -15.01 -2.19 15.65
CA ASP A 361 -15.16 -2.41 17.10
C ASP A 361 -14.77 -3.83 17.53
N ALA A 362 -15.18 -4.85 16.77
CA ALA A 362 -14.78 -6.24 17.03
C ALA A 362 -13.25 -6.42 16.88
N ALA A 363 -12.67 -5.84 15.82
CA ALA A 363 -11.23 -5.94 15.54
C ALA A 363 -10.37 -5.28 16.63
N LYS A 364 -10.89 -4.28 17.37
CA LYS A 364 -10.18 -3.67 18.53
C LYS A 364 -9.85 -4.70 19.60
N TYR A 365 -10.67 -5.74 19.75
CA TYR A 365 -10.53 -6.80 20.75
C TYR A 365 -10.01 -8.13 20.16
N GLY A 366 -9.61 -8.14 18.88
CA GLY A 366 -9.14 -9.34 18.19
C GLY A 366 -10.27 -10.29 17.78
N GLU A 367 -11.50 -9.80 17.74
CA GLU A 367 -12.69 -10.55 17.35
C GLU A 367 -13.04 -10.34 15.87
N ILE A 368 -13.75 -11.29 15.28
CA ILE A 368 -14.30 -11.17 13.93
C ILE A 368 -15.71 -10.57 14.05
N SER A 369 -15.95 -9.45 13.37
CA SER A 369 -17.29 -8.84 13.33
C SER A 369 -18.31 -9.79 12.70
N GLU A 370 -19.50 -9.88 13.28
CA GLU A 370 -20.66 -10.56 12.67
C GLU A 370 -21.12 -9.90 11.35
N LYS A 371 -20.76 -8.62 11.18
CA LYS A 371 -21.05 -7.80 10.00
C LYS A 371 -19.75 -7.13 9.56
N PRO A 372 -18.81 -7.87 8.95
CA PRO A 372 -17.51 -7.33 8.58
C PRO A 372 -17.62 -6.43 7.34
N TYR A 373 -16.70 -5.48 7.22
CA TYR A 373 -16.42 -4.89 5.91
C TYR A 373 -15.94 -6.00 4.96
N LEU A 374 -16.53 -6.06 3.77
CA LEU A 374 -16.14 -6.99 2.72
C LEU A 374 -15.78 -6.22 1.46
N GLU A 375 -14.68 -6.61 0.83
CA GLU A 375 -14.25 -6.15 -0.49
C GLU A 375 -14.07 -7.41 -1.36
N ILE A 376 -14.75 -7.43 -2.51
CA ILE A 376 -14.80 -8.56 -3.44
C ILE A 376 -14.33 -8.04 -4.79
N THR A 377 -13.35 -8.72 -5.37
CA THR A 377 -12.88 -8.44 -6.72
C THR A 377 -13.09 -9.68 -7.57
N THR A 378 -13.76 -9.53 -8.70
CA THR A 378 -14.09 -10.59 -9.65
C THR A 378 -13.18 -10.60 -10.86
#